data_AF-A0A4R1WCD4-F1
#
_entry.id   AF-A0A4R1WCD4-F1
#
_cell.length_a   1.000
_cell.length_b   1.000
_cell.length_c   1.000
_cell.angle_alpha   90.00
_cell.angle_beta   90.00
_cell.angle_gamma   90.00
#
_symmetry.space_group_name_H-M   'P 1'
#
loop_
_entity.id
_entity.type
_entity.pdbx_description
1 polymer ?
#
loop_
_entity_poly.entity_id
_entity_poly.type
_entity_poly.pdbx_seq_one_letter_code
_entity_poly.pdbx_strand_id
1 'polypeptide(L)'
;MDDVQADGLLPEGAEPFAFGRDADVYSLDEAWVVRRYRDGRPVRDEADFMRWVRKYDYPVPAVRQVEGPDIVLERLTGPTLADAAIAGDVSPVEVGLIHADLHRRLQAIPAPSGTAGQVLVHGDLHPYNVILTADGPVVIDWANAEEGQPEFDVAMTAIIFAQVALDPAFASLTPMLREALSTYLANSINPTPGLDAALASRGRNITLTPEELALLPAQADLIRSHLPT
;
A
#
# COMPACT_ATOMS: atom_id res chain seq x y z
N MET A 1 -3.45 -2.72 -36.78
CA MET A 1 -4.54 -1.74 -36.60
C MET A 1 -4.70 -1.61 -35.09
N ASP A 2 -3.61 -1.32 -34.40
CA ASP A 2 -2.93 -0.01 -34.32
C ASP A 2 -3.77 0.88 -33.42
N ASP A 3 -3.40 0.90 -32.14
CA ASP A 3 -3.58 2.09 -31.33
C ASP A 3 -2.25 2.39 -30.66
N VAL A 4 -1.47 3.21 -31.37
CA VAL A 4 -0.27 3.87 -30.89
C VAL A 4 -0.75 5.20 -30.30
N GLN A 5 -0.62 5.41 -28.99
CA GLN A 5 -0.49 6.71 -28.30
C GLN A 5 -0.58 6.46 -26.78
N ALA A 6 0.42 6.72 -25.93
CA ALA A 6 1.54 7.63 -26.02
C ALA A 6 2.84 6.95 -25.56
N ASP A 7 3.65 6.48 -26.51
CA ASP A 7 4.99 5.96 -26.20
C ASP A 7 5.92 7.14 -25.94
N GLY A 8 6.03 7.55 -24.67
CA GLY A 8 7.35 7.92 -24.18
C GLY A 8 8.22 6.68 -24.33
N LEU A 9 9.31 6.75 -25.10
CA LEU A 9 10.27 5.65 -25.15
C LEU A 9 10.73 5.37 -23.71
N LEU A 10 10.72 4.10 -23.29
CA LEU A 10 11.35 3.71 -22.02
C LEU A 10 12.78 4.26 -21.98
N PRO A 11 13.33 4.55 -20.78
CA PRO A 11 14.72 4.94 -20.68
C PRO A 11 15.63 3.91 -21.35
N GLU A 12 16.68 4.39 -22.02
CA GLU A 12 17.61 3.53 -22.75
C GLU A 12 18.20 2.45 -21.83
N GLY A 13 18.14 1.19 -22.26
CA GLY A 13 18.64 0.04 -21.48
C GLY A 13 17.62 -0.61 -20.53
N ALA A 14 16.36 -0.17 -20.52
CA ALA A 14 15.31 -0.82 -19.73
C ALA A 14 14.99 -2.25 -20.20
N GLU A 15 15.16 -3.24 -19.33
CA GLU A 15 14.82 -4.65 -19.58
C GLU A 15 13.59 -5.08 -18.76
N PRO A 16 12.69 -5.94 -19.27
CA PRO A 16 11.54 -6.42 -18.51
C PRO A 16 11.91 -7.08 -17.18
N PHE A 17 11.25 -6.69 -16.09
CA PHE A 17 11.50 -7.23 -14.75
C PHE A 17 10.25 -7.89 -14.13
N ALA A 18 9.12 -7.17 -14.12
CA ALA A 18 7.85 -7.69 -13.63
C ALA A 18 6.68 -7.02 -14.35
N PHE A 19 5.56 -7.73 -14.50
CA PHE A 19 4.35 -7.20 -15.15
C PHE A 19 3.18 -7.27 -14.17
N GLY A 20 2.62 -6.13 -13.83
CA GLY A 20 1.46 -6.01 -12.97
C GLY A 20 0.16 -5.86 -13.75
N ARG A 21 -0.93 -5.64 -13.00
CA ARG A 21 -2.24 -5.30 -13.58
C ARG A 21 -2.23 -3.89 -14.15
N ASP A 22 -1.77 -2.93 -13.33
CA ASP A 22 -1.88 -1.49 -13.63
C ASP A 22 -0.55 -0.88 -14.11
N ALA A 23 0.57 -1.47 -13.72
CA ALA A 23 1.90 -1.00 -14.09
C ALA A 23 2.85 -2.14 -14.44
N ASP A 24 3.79 -1.84 -15.33
CA ASP A 24 4.90 -2.71 -15.70
C ASP A 24 6.20 -2.18 -15.10
N VAL A 25 7.08 -3.09 -14.70
CA VAL A 25 8.36 -2.79 -14.06
C VAL A 25 9.50 -3.29 -14.94
N TYR A 26 10.46 -2.42 -15.19
CA TYR A 26 11.64 -2.68 -16.02
C TYR A 26 12.91 -2.42 -15.20
N SER A 27 13.92 -3.28 -15.30
CA SER A 27 15.23 -3.07 -14.71
C SER A 27 16.04 -2.11 -15.57
N LEU A 28 16.63 -1.06 -14.99
CA LEU A 28 17.65 -0.24 -15.68
C LEU A 28 19.05 -0.76 -15.38
N ASP A 29 19.31 -1.09 -14.13
CA ASP A 29 20.57 -1.61 -13.63
C ASP A 29 20.37 -2.35 -12.29
N GLU A 30 21.45 -2.62 -11.57
CA GLU A 30 21.39 -3.28 -10.25
C GLU A 30 20.74 -2.42 -9.16
N ALA A 31 20.65 -1.10 -9.35
CA ALA A 31 20.20 -0.13 -8.35
C ALA A 31 18.85 0.54 -8.69
N TRP A 32 18.40 0.50 -9.95
CA TRP A 32 17.23 1.25 -10.41
C TRP A 32 16.27 0.42 -11.26
N VAL A 33 14.97 0.64 -11.05
CA VAL A 33 13.87 0.12 -11.87
C VAL A 33 12.99 1.26 -12.38
N VAL A 34 12.35 1.06 -13.52
CA VAL A 34 11.28 1.93 -14.04
C VAL A 34 9.95 1.27 -13.76
N ARG A 35 9.03 1.98 -13.13
CA ARG A 35 7.62 1.62 -13.08
C ARG A 35 6.85 2.50 -14.06
N ARG A 36 6.12 1.87 -14.99
CA ARG A 36 5.31 2.52 -16.02
C ARG A 36 3.84 2.16 -15.84
N TYR A 37 2.97 3.15 -15.67
CA TYR A 37 1.52 2.90 -15.65
C TYR A 37 0.95 2.73 -17.06
N ARG A 38 0.13 1.69 -17.24
CA ARG A 38 -0.43 1.32 -18.55
C ARG A 38 -1.49 2.28 -19.05
N ASP A 39 -2.18 2.97 -18.15
CA ASP A 39 -3.22 3.96 -18.49
C ASP A 39 -2.63 5.32 -18.89
N GLY A 40 -1.31 5.48 -18.86
CA GLY A 40 -0.62 6.69 -19.26
C GLY A 40 -0.78 7.86 -18.28
N ARG A 41 -1.35 7.64 -17.09
CA ARG A 41 -1.58 8.72 -16.12
C ARG A 41 -0.25 9.32 -15.63
N PRO A 42 -0.18 10.63 -15.39
CA PRO A 42 1.01 11.25 -14.82
C PRO A 42 1.23 10.79 -13.37
N VAL A 43 2.48 10.55 -12.99
CA VAL A 43 2.87 10.04 -11.65
C VAL A 43 3.58 11.08 -10.78
N ARG A 44 3.43 12.37 -11.10
CA ARG A 44 4.11 13.46 -10.39
C ARG A 44 3.68 13.54 -8.93
N ASP A 45 2.38 13.43 -8.67
CA ASP A 45 1.84 13.53 -7.31
C ASP A 45 2.34 12.37 -6.42
N GLU A 46 2.30 11.13 -6.93
CA GLU A 46 2.89 9.95 -6.26
C GLU A 46 4.37 10.19 -5.92
N ALA A 47 5.17 10.60 -6.91
CA ALA A 47 6.59 10.84 -6.71
C ALA A 47 6.88 11.96 -5.70
N ASP A 48 6.07 13.01 -5.67
CA ASP A 48 6.23 14.13 -4.76
C ASP A 48 5.88 13.73 -3.32
N PHE A 49 4.87 12.87 -3.11
CA PHE A 49 4.58 12.27 -1.81
C PHE A 49 5.70 11.33 -1.34
N MET A 50 6.24 10.47 -2.21
CA MET A 50 7.39 9.62 -1.89
C MET A 50 8.62 10.44 -1.47
N ARG A 51 8.93 11.50 -2.24
CA ARG A 51 10.01 12.44 -1.88
C ARG A 51 9.72 13.17 -0.58
N TRP A 52 8.46 13.49 -0.29
CA TRP A 52 8.05 14.15 0.94
C TRP A 52 8.34 13.28 2.16
N VAL A 53 7.81 12.05 2.19
CA VAL A 53 7.99 11.17 3.36
C VAL A 53 9.45 10.76 3.57
N ARG A 54 10.22 10.64 2.48
CA ARG A 54 11.66 10.35 2.58
C ARG A 54 12.44 11.45 3.32
N LYS A 55 12.02 12.72 3.26
CA LYS A 55 12.65 13.81 4.04
C LYS A 55 12.52 13.61 5.56
N TYR A 56 11.59 12.77 5.99
CA TYR A 56 11.33 12.43 7.38
C TYR A 56 11.76 11.00 7.72
N ASP A 57 12.68 10.43 6.93
CA ASP A 57 13.22 9.08 7.14
C ASP A 57 12.15 7.97 7.14
N TYR A 58 11.03 8.20 6.44
CA TYR A 58 10.06 7.14 6.18
C TYR A 58 10.63 6.13 5.18
N PRO A 59 10.40 4.82 5.35
CA PRO A 59 11.04 3.82 4.51
C PRO A 59 10.28 3.70 3.19
N VAL A 60 10.80 4.38 2.17
CA VAL A 60 10.27 4.43 0.80
C VAL A 60 11.44 4.36 -0.18
N PRO A 61 11.32 3.69 -1.35
CA PRO A 61 12.40 3.70 -2.35
C PRO A 61 12.69 5.13 -2.82
N ALA A 62 13.96 5.42 -3.12
CA ALA A 62 14.33 6.72 -3.66
C ALA A 62 13.69 6.94 -5.03
N VAL A 63 13.21 8.15 -5.29
CA VAL A 63 12.73 8.56 -6.61
C VAL A 63 13.85 9.30 -7.35
N ARG A 64 14.35 8.72 -8.43
CA ARG A 64 15.42 9.33 -9.26
C ARG A 64 14.87 10.26 -10.33
N GLN A 65 13.88 9.82 -11.09
CA GLN A 65 13.32 10.57 -12.23
C GLN A 65 11.83 10.27 -12.39
N VAL A 66 11.10 11.25 -12.93
CA VAL A 66 9.68 11.14 -13.28
C VAL A 66 9.49 11.74 -14.66
N GLU A 67 8.88 10.98 -15.56
CA GLU A 67 8.62 11.42 -16.93
C GLU A 67 7.33 10.80 -17.45
N GLY A 68 6.30 11.64 -17.66
CA GLY A 68 4.98 11.16 -18.10
C GLY A 68 4.42 10.09 -17.13
N PRO A 69 4.16 8.86 -17.62
CA PRO A 69 3.67 7.75 -16.81
C PRO A 69 4.77 6.94 -16.10
N ASP A 70 6.04 7.34 -16.26
CA ASP A 70 7.20 6.59 -15.75
C ASP A 70 7.75 7.22 -14.47
N ILE A 71 8.04 6.37 -13.49
CA ILE A 71 8.81 6.71 -12.30
C ILE A 71 10.02 5.77 -12.18
N VAL A 72 11.21 6.36 -12.08
CA VAL A 72 12.46 5.63 -11.84
C VAL A 72 12.71 5.56 -10.34
N LEU A 73 12.68 4.33 -9.82
CA LEU A 73 12.72 4.02 -8.39
C LEU A 73 13.95 3.20 -8.02
N GLU A 74 14.43 3.41 -6.80
CA GLU A 74 15.42 2.54 -6.17
C GLU A 74 14.93 1.09 -6.20
N ARG A 75 15.78 0.21 -6.70
CA ARG A 75 15.50 -1.22 -6.77
C ARG A 75 15.65 -1.82 -5.37
N LEU A 76 14.58 -2.43 -4.89
CA LEU A 76 14.57 -3.12 -3.59
C LEU A 76 14.83 -4.61 -3.78
N THR A 77 15.56 -5.20 -2.84
CA THR A 77 15.87 -6.64 -2.83
C THR A 77 15.33 -7.28 -1.56
N GLY A 78 14.48 -8.29 -1.72
CA GLY A 78 13.84 -9.02 -0.63
C GLY A 78 12.46 -9.53 -1.02
N PRO A 79 11.87 -10.46 -0.25
CA PRO A 79 10.48 -10.86 -0.43
C PRO A 79 9.52 -9.74 -0.01
N THR A 80 8.28 -9.79 -0.48
CA THR A 80 7.22 -9.00 0.16
C THR A 80 6.95 -9.54 1.56
N LEU A 81 6.41 -8.71 2.46
CA LEU A 81 5.97 -9.14 3.78
C LEU A 81 4.88 -10.22 3.68
N ALA A 82 4.03 -10.17 2.65
CA ALA A 82 3.07 -11.24 2.35
C ALA A 82 3.76 -12.57 2.06
N ASP A 83 4.74 -12.57 1.15
CA ASP A 83 5.44 -13.79 0.74
C ASP A 83 6.20 -14.42 1.92
N ALA A 84 6.86 -13.59 2.73
CA ALA A 84 7.57 -14.04 3.93
C ALA A 84 6.60 -14.61 4.98
N ALA A 85 5.42 -14.00 5.16
CA ALA A 85 4.39 -14.51 6.08
C ALA A 85 3.79 -15.84 5.59
N ILE A 86 3.55 -15.97 4.27
CA ILE A 86 3.05 -17.21 3.66
C ILE A 86 4.09 -18.34 3.75
N ALA A 87 5.37 -18.02 3.62
CA ALA A 87 6.48 -18.95 3.82
C ALA A 87 6.67 -19.37 5.29
N GLY A 88 6.09 -18.62 6.24
CA GLY A 88 6.25 -18.84 7.68
C GLY A 88 7.51 -18.22 8.27
N ASP A 89 8.23 -17.39 7.51
CA ASP A 89 9.42 -16.67 7.96
C ASP A 89 9.07 -15.46 8.85
N VAL A 90 7.83 -14.96 8.74
CA VAL A 90 7.29 -13.87 9.55
C VAL A 90 5.98 -14.31 10.17
N SER A 91 5.85 -14.15 11.50
CA SER A 91 4.64 -14.52 12.22
C SER A 91 3.48 -13.53 11.98
N PRO A 92 2.22 -13.96 12.19
CA PRO A 92 1.06 -13.06 12.09
C PRO A 92 1.17 -11.83 13.02
N VAL A 93 1.73 -12.03 14.22
CA VAL A 93 1.98 -10.96 15.19
C VAL A 93 2.97 -9.93 14.62
N GLU A 94 4.07 -10.39 14.02
CA GLU A 94 5.06 -9.50 13.39
C GLU A 94 4.45 -8.72 12.21
N VAL A 95 3.61 -9.35 11.38
CA VAL A 95 2.89 -8.65 10.31
C VAL A 95 2.08 -7.48 10.87
N GLY A 96 1.31 -7.71 11.94
CA GLY A 96 0.50 -6.67 12.58
C GLY A 96 1.34 -5.56 13.22
N LEU A 97 2.43 -5.90 13.89
CA LEU A 97 3.35 -4.93 14.52
C LEU A 97 4.08 -4.08 13.48
N ILE A 98 4.53 -4.67 12.37
CA ILE A 98 5.18 -3.95 11.26
C ILE A 98 4.22 -2.91 10.68
N HIS A 99 2.96 -3.28 10.39
CA HIS A 99 1.97 -2.33 9.85
C HIS A 99 1.65 -1.21 10.85
N ALA A 100 1.51 -1.53 12.14
CA ALA A 100 1.26 -0.54 13.17
C ALA A 100 2.43 0.45 13.30
N ASP A 101 3.68 -0.02 13.24
CA ASP A 101 4.86 0.86 13.27
C ASP A 101 4.93 1.76 12.04
N LEU A 102 4.69 1.21 10.85
CA LEU A 102 4.65 1.97 9.60
C LEU A 102 3.60 3.09 9.67
N HIS A 103 2.37 2.79 10.06
CA HIS A 103 1.33 3.81 10.24
C HIS A 103 1.70 4.84 11.32
N ARG A 104 2.26 4.40 12.45
CA ARG A 104 2.71 5.29 13.51
C ARG A 104 3.80 6.27 13.05
N ARG A 105 4.68 5.84 12.14
CA ARG A 105 5.71 6.70 11.53
C ARG A 105 5.09 7.63 10.50
N LEU A 106 4.17 7.14 9.66
CA LEU A 106 3.54 7.92 8.60
C LEU A 106 2.68 9.06 9.16
N GLN A 107 1.86 8.77 10.18
CA GLN A 107 1.01 9.78 10.84
C GLN A 107 1.83 10.89 11.55
N ALA A 108 3.12 10.67 11.82
CA ALA A 108 3.98 11.68 12.42
C ALA A 108 4.49 12.70 11.39
N ILE A 109 4.26 12.45 10.10
CA ILE A 109 4.70 13.30 9.00
C ILE A 109 3.58 14.30 8.68
N PRO A 110 3.85 15.62 8.71
CA PRO A 110 2.85 16.61 8.38
C PRO A 110 2.42 16.51 6.93
N ALA A 111 1.15 16.82 6.65
CA ALA A 111 0.66 16.97 5.30
C ALA A 111 1.47 18.03 4.50
N PRO A 112 1.87 17.76 3.25
CA PRO A 112 2.56 18.74 2.39
C PRO A 112 1.86 20.09 2.27
N SER A 113 0.51 20.11 2.21
CA SER A 113 -0.26 21.36 2.17
C SER A 113 -0.18 22.19 3.45
N GLY A 114 0.23 21.58 4.58
CA GLY A 114 0.16 22.19 5.90
C GLY A 114 -1.26 22.26 6.50
N THR A 115 -2.23 21.59 5.89
CA THR A 115 -3.62 21.55 6.41
C THR A 115 -3.64 20.93 7.80
N ALA A 116 -4.13 21.71 8.77
CA ALA A 116 -4.17 21.28 10.17
C ALA A 116 -5.04 20.02 10.34
N GLY A 117 -4.49 19.04 11.06
CA GLY A 117 -5.18 17.77 11.31
C GLY A 117 -5.15 16.79 10.13
N GLN A 118 -4.47 17.13 9.02
CA GLN A 118 -4.19 16.17 7.95
C GLN A 118 -2.75 15.66 8.03
N VAL A 119 -2.59 14.40 7.65
CA VAL A 119 -1.30 13.73 7.45
C VAL A 119 -1.28 13.18 6.03
N LEU A 120 -0.12 12.72 5.59
CA LEU A 120 -0.10 11.87 4.41
C LEU A 120 -0.66 10.49 4.77
N VAL A 121 -1.56 9.98 3.94
CA VAL A 121 -2.10 8.61 4.02
C VAL A 121 -1.64 7.81 2.81
N HIS A 122 -1.44 6.50 2.97
CA HIS A 122 -1.05 5.60 1.88
C HIS A 122 -2.26 5.13 1.07
N GLY A 123 -3.38 4.85 1.72
CA GLY A 123 -4.64 4.45 1.08
C GLY A 123 -4.69 3.01 0.56
N ASP A 124 -3.60 2.24 0.68
CA ASP A 124 -3.53 0.82 0.25
C ASP A 124 -2.39 0.04 0.93
N LEU A 125 -2.07 0.37 2.18
CA LEU A 125 -0.95 -0.27 2.88
C LEU A 125 -1.36 -1.67 3.34
N HIS A 126 -0.85 -2.70 2.66
CA HIS A 126 -1.07 -4.12 2.94
C HIS A 126 0.22 -4.93 2.75
N PRO A 127 0.30 -6.21 3.16
CA PRO A 127 1.56 -6.95 3.21
C PRO A 127 2.31 -7.09 1.86
N TYR A 128 1.61 -7.10 0.71
CA TYR A 128 2.28 -7.08 -0.60
C TYR A 128 2.94 -5.72 -0.94
N ASN A 129 2.51 -4.62 -0.31
CA ASN A 129 3.08 -3.27 -0.51
C ASN A 129 4.21 -2.96 0.48
N VAL A 130 4.76 -3.99 1.14
CA VAL A 130 5.92 -3.89 2.03
C VAL A 130 6.97 -4.89 1.57
N ILE A 131 8.17 -4.44 1.23
CA ILE A 131 9.32 -5.29 0.89
C ILE A 131 10.24 -5.39 2.11
N LEU A 132 10.60 -6.61 2.49
CA LEU A 132 11.55 -6.87 3.57
C LEU A 132 12.97 -6.85 3.04
N THR A 133 13.64 -5.70 3.17
CA THR A 133 15.04 -5.53 2.75
C THR A 133 16.00 -5.87 3.89
N ALA A 134 17.30 -5.94 3.59
CA ALA A 134 18.33 -6.11 4.61
C ALA A 134 18.34 -4.97 5.66
N ASP A 135 17.91 -3.77 5.28
CA ASP A 135 17.83 -2.59 6.14
C ASP A 135 16.46 -2.40 6.82
N GLY A 136 15.53 -3.34 6.61
CA GLY A 136 14.19 -3.34 7.19
C GLY A 136 13.05 -3.22 6.17
N PRO A 137 11.80 -3.08 6.66
CA PRO A 137 10.62 -2.98 5.81
C PRO A 137 10.59 -1.66 5.04
N VAL A 138 10.35 -1.73 3.73
CA VAL A 138 10.22 -0.57 2.83
C VAL A 138 8.85 -0.59 2.16
N VAL A 139 8.15 0.53 2.19
CA VAL A 139 6.80 0.69 1.65
C VAL A 139 6.85 1.11 0.19
N ILE A 140 6.14 0.37 -0.65
CA ILE A 140 6.01 0.61 -2.09
C ILE A 140 4.56 0.93 -2.44
N ASP A 141 4.34 1.28 -3.70
CA ASP A 141 3.02 1.55 -4.27
C ASP A 141 2.24 2.71 -3.65
N TRP A 142 2.75 3.93 -3.87
CA TRP A 142 2.17 5.16 -3.35
C TRP A 142 1.11 5.77 -4.26
N ALA A 143 0.58 5.00 -5.20
CA ALA A 143 -0.38 5.45 -6.20
C ALA A 143 -1.68 6.02 -5.62
N ASN A 144 -2.06 5.52 -4.43
CA ASN A 144 -3.29 5.88 -3.74
C ASN A 144 -3.03 6.91 -2.62
N ALA A 145 -1.80 7.41 -2.52
CA ALA A 145 -1.43 8.33 -1.46
C ALA A 145 -2.13 9.67 -1.63
N GLU A 146 -2.63 10.21 -0.53
CA GLU A 146 -3.31 11.50 -0.48
C GLU A 146 -3.12 12.15 0.90
N GLU A 147 -3.58 13.39 1.05
CA GLU A 147 -3.64 14.04 2.36
C GLU A 147 -4.99 13.74 3.02
N GLY A 148 -4.97 13.20 4.23
CA GLY A 148 -6.17 12.65 4.87
C GLY A 148 -6.10 12.62 6.39
N GLN A 149 -7.15 12.07 7.00
CA GLN A 149 -7.16 11.78 8.43
C GLN A 149 -6.36 10.51 8.73
N PRO A 150 -5.55 10.45 9.80
CA PRO A 150 -4.78 9.25 10.10
C PRO A 150 -5.66 8.03 10.41
N GLU A 151 -6.84 8.24 11.02
CA GLU A 151 -7.80 7.17 11.32
C GLU A 151 -8.35 6.51 10.04
N PHE A 152 -8.45 7.26 8.94
CA PHE A 152 -8.90 6.74 7.66
C PHE A 152 -7.91 5.69 7.11
N ASP A 153 -6.62 5.98 7.17
CA ASP A 153 -5.60 5.09 6.63
C ASP A 153 -5.49 3.81 7.45
N VAL A 154 -5.59 3.95 8.78
CA VAL A 154 -5.62 2.81 9.68
C VAL A 154 -6.83 1.92 9.39
N ALA A 155 -8.00 2.53 9.19
CA ALA A 155 -9.22 1.83 8.81
C ALA A 155 -9.11 1.16 7.44
N MET A 156 -8.50 1.81 6.45
CA MET A 156 -8.33 1.25 5.10
C MET A 156 -7.49 -0.03 5.14
N THR A 157 -6.34 -0.02 5.83
CA THR A 157 -5.53 -1.24 6.05
C THR A 157 -6.34 -2.33 6.76
N ALA A 158 -7.10 -1.99 7.80
CA ALA A 158 -7.94 -2.95 8.52
C ALA A 158 -9.01 -3.58 7.62
N ILE A 159 -9.63 -2.79 6.74
CA ILE A 159 -10.59 -3.25 5.72
C ILE A 159 -9.94 -4.24 4.75
N ILE A 160 -8.73 -3.95 4.27
CA ILE A 160 -8.01 -4.82 3.33
C ILE A 160 -7.68 -6.18 4.00
N PHE A 161 -7.20 -6.16 5.24
CA PHE A 161 -6.97 -7.40 6.01
C PHE A 161 -8.28 -8.18 6.23
N ALA A 162 -9.35 -7.50 6.63
CA ALA A 162 -10.65 -8.10 6.85
C ALA A 162 -11.25 -8.69 5.57
N GLN A 163 -11.03 -8.06 4.41
CA GLN A 163 -11.47 -8.55 3.11
C GLN A 163 -10.89 -9.92 2.83
N VAL A 164 -9.56 -10.05 2.88
CA VAL A 164 -8.89 -11.34 2.62
C VAL A 164 -9.23 -12.37 3.70
N ALA A 165 -9.38 -11.96 4.96
CA ALA A 165 -9.74 -12.87 6.06
C ALA A 165 -11.15 -13.46 5.93
N LEU A 166 -12.05 -12.79 5.21
CA LEU A 166 -13.45 -13.19 5.01
C LEU A 166 -13.71 -13.84 3.64
N ASP A 167 -12.79 -13.71 2.69
CA ASP A 167 -12.91 -14.30 1.37
C ASP A 167 -12.67 -15.83 1.42
N PRO A 168 -13.66 -16.65 1.02
CA PRO A 168 -13.52 -18.11 0.97
C PRO A 168 -12.35 -18.60 0.11
N ALA A 169 -11.93 -17.84 -0.90
CA ALA A 169 -10.78 -18.18 -1.74
C ALA A 169 -9.46 -18.23 -0.95
N PHE A 170 -9.39 -17.53 0.18
CA PHE A 170 -8.23 -17.43 1.05
C PHE A 170 -8.44 -18.06 2.44
N ALA A 171 -9.39 -19.00 2.56
CA ALA A 171 -9.76 -19.61 3.84
C ALA A 171 -8.59 -20.24 4.63
N SER A 172 -7.55 -20.71 3.94
CA SER A 172 -6.33 -21.23 4.59
C SER A 172 -5.50 -20.16 5.31
N LEU A 173 -5.61 -18.89 4.89
CA LEU A 173 -4.90 -17.75 5.45
C LEU A 173 -5.72 -17.04 6.55
N THR A 174 -7.02 -17.33 6.68
CA THR A 174 -7.91 -16.66 7.62
C THR A 174 -7.39 -16.60 9.07
N PRO A 175 -6.85 -17.68 9.69
CA PRO A 175 -6.34 -17.60 11.06
C PRO A 175 -5.19 -16.60 11.21
N MET A 176 -4.24 -16.64 10.27
CA MET A 176 -3.10 -15.71 10.24
C MET A 176 -3.58 -14.27 10.05
N LEU A 177 -4.47 -14.01 9.10
CA LEU A 177 -4.95 -12.65 8.82
C LEU A 177 -5.75 -12.06 9.99
N ARG A 178 -6.53 -12.88 10.71
CA ARG A 178 -7.27 -12.43 11.91
C ARG A 178 -6.34 -12.09 13.06
N GLU A 179 -5.29 -12.89 13.27
CA GLU A 179 -4.29 -12.62 14.31
C GLU A 179 -3.47 -11.35 13.99
N ALA A 180 -3.06 -11.20 12.73
CA ALA A 180 -2.37 -10.01 12.26
C ALA A 180 -3.25 -8.76 12.36
N LEU A 181 -4.52 -8.83 11.93
CA LEU A 181 -5.51 -7.75 12.08
C LEU A 181 -5.71 -7.37 13.55
N SER A 182 -5.89 -8.35 14.43
CA SER A 182 -6.07 -8.10 15.86
C SER A 182 -4.84 -7.41 16.46
N THR A 183 -3.64 -7.87 16.12
CA THR A 183 -2.38 -7.28 16.59
C THR A 183 -2.21 -5.85 16.06
N TYR A 184 -2.49 -5.65 14.77
CA TYR A 184 -2.43 -4.35 14.11
C TYR A 184 -3.36 -3.33 14.79
N LEU A 185 -4.63 -3.67 14.99
CA LEU A 185 -5.61 -2.79 15.63
C LEU A 185 -5.27 -2.50 17.09
N ALA A 186 -4.76 -3.48 17.83
CA ALA A 186 -4.35 -3.31 19.23
C ALA A 186 -3.14 -2.35 19.39
N ASN A 187 -2.36 -2.14 18.33
CA ASN A 187 -1.15 -1.31 18.35
C ASN A 187 -1.27 -0.04 17.47
N SER A 188 -2.48 0.27 16.98
CA SER A 188 -2.75 1.44 16.15
C SER A 188 -3.67 2.43 16.89
N ILE A 189 -3.81 3.64 16.36
CA ILE A 189 -4.85 4.57 16.81
C ILE A 189 -6.24 3.99 16.52
N ASN A 190 -7.26 4.45 17.25
CA ASN A 190 -8.62 3.99 17.05
C ASN A 190 -9.13 4.37 15.63
N PRO A 191 -9.41 3.40 14.74
CA PRO A 191 -9.84 3.70 13.37
C PRO A 191 -11.30 4.13 13.27
N THR A 192 -12.08 4.04 14.36
CA THR A 192 -13.53 4.31 14.34
C THR A 192 -13.91 5.62 13.64
N PRO A 193 -13.25 6.77 13.90
CA PRO A 193 -13.58 8.02 13.21
C PRO A 193 -13.40 7.99 11.69
N GLY A 194 -12.48 7.17 11.18
CA GLY A 194 -12.17 7.03 9.75
C GLY A 194 -12.90 5.88 9.05
N LEU A 195 -13.52 4.97 9.80
CA LEU A 195 -14.03 3.70 9.27
C LEU A 195 -15.11 3.89 8.19
N ASP A 196 -16.10 4.75 8.43
CA ASP A 196 -17.19 4.96 7.47
C ASP A 196 -16.68 5.60 6.15
N ALA A 197 -15.74 6.54 6.26
CA ALA A 197 -15.11 7.15 5.09
C ALA A 197 -14.26 6.14 4.31
N ALA A 198 -13.52 5.27 5.01
CA ALA A 198 -12.72 4.22 4.41
C ALA A 198 -13.60 3.17 3.70
N LEU A 199 -14.69 2.72 4.33
CA LEU A 199 -15.66 1.81 3.71
C LEU A 199 -16.31 2.44 2.46
N ALA A 200 -16.69 3.71 2.53
CA ALA A 200 -17.25 4.41 1.38
C ALA A 200 -16.24 4.54 0.23
N SER A 201 -14.96 4.78 0.54
CA SER A 201 -13.89 4.79 -0.45
C SER A 201 -13.67 3.41 -1.07
N ARG A 202 -13.54 2.37 -0.23
CA ARG A 202 -13.40 0.99 -0.67
C ARG A 202 -14.57 0.53 -1.55
N GLY A 203 -15.80 0.94 -1.22
CA GLY A 203 -17.00 0.64 -2.00
C GLY A 203 -17.07 1.30 -3.38
N ARG A 204 -16.22 2.30 -3.66
CA ARG A 204 -16.07 2.90 -4.99
C ARG A 204 -14.92 2.30 -5.78
N ASN A 205 -14.19 1.34 -5.22
CA ASN A 205 -13.06 0.72 -5.90
C ASN A 205 -13.57 -0.19 -7.04
N ILE A 206 -13.33 0.25 -8.27
CA ILE A 206 -13.73 -0.44 -9.49
C ILE A 206 -12.97 -1.74 -9.75
N THR A 207 -11.88 -2.00 -9.01
CA THR A 207 -11.11 -3.24 -9.16
C THR A 207 -11.72 -4.40 -8.36
N LEU A 208 -12.62 -4.11 -7.42
CA LEU A 208 -13.28 -5.12 -6.58
C LEU A 208 -14.44 -5.78 -7.32
N THR A 209 -14.58 -7.09 -7.13
CA THR A 209 -15.73 -7.84 -7.67
C THR A 209 -17.01 -7.54 -6.86
N PRO A 210 -18.20 -7.80 -7.42
CA PRO A 210 -19.45 -7.71 -6.66
C PRO A 210 -19.46 -8.55 -5.37
N GLU A 211 -18.82 -9.72 -5.39
CA GLU A 211 -18.68 -10.58 -4.21
C GLU A 211 -17.79 -9.94 -3.14
N GLU A 212 -16.67 -9.33 -3.53
CA GLU A 212 -15.80 -8.62 -2.60
C GLU A 212 -16.49 -7.39 -1.99
N LEU A 213 -17.24 -6.63 -2.80
CA LEU A 213 -18.03 -5.49 -2.33
C LEU A 213 -19.13 -5.91 -1.36
N ALA A 214 -19.72 -7.10 -1.54
CA ALA A 214 -20.74 -7.63 -0.65
C ALA A 214 -20.20 -7.96 0.76
N LEU A 215 -18.88 -8.08 0.94
CA LEU A 215 -18.25 -8.34 2.23
C LEU A 215 -18.05 -7.08 3.09
N LEU A 216 -18.20 -5.87 2.55
CA LEU A 216 -17.96 -4.61 3.30
C LEU A 216 -18.67 -4.53 4.66
N PRO A 217 -19.96 -4.92 4.81
CA PRO A 217 -20.62 -4.92 6.12
C PRO A 217 -19.96 -5.90 7.11
N ALA A 218 -19.62 -7.11 6.66
CA ALA A 218 -18.98 -8.12 7.49
C ALA A 218 -17.55 -7.74 7.88
N GLN A 219 -16.84 -7.01 7.01
CA GLN A 219 -15.53 -6.43 7.32
C GLN A 219 -15.65 -5.40 8.44
N ALA A 220 -16.64 -4.51 8.37
CA ALA A 220 -16.91 -3.52 9.41
C ALA A 220 -17.22 -4.18 10.76
N ASP A 221 -18.04 -5.23 10.78
CA ASP A 221 -18.37 -5.98 11.99
C ASP A 221 -17.14 -6.67 12.59
N LEU A 222 -16.29 -7.28 11.74
CA LEU A 222 -15.04 -7.87 12.18
C LEU A 222 -14.12 -6.83 12.82
N ILE A 223 -13.90 -5.68 12.16
CA ILE A 223 -13.06 -4.60 12.69
C ILE A 223 -13.58 -4.13 14.05
N ARG A 224 -14.89 -3.85 14.15
CA ARG A 224 -15.52 -3.40 15.41
C ARG A 224 -15.39 -4.43 16.53
N SER A 225 -15.36 -5.73 16.22
CA SER A 225 -15.18 -6.78 17.24
C SER A 225 -13.81 -6.76 17.93
N HIS A 226 -12.82 -6.11 17.33
CA HIS A 226 -11.48 -5.94 17.90
C HIS A 226 -11.29 -4.62 18.66
N LEU A 227 -12.26 -3.70 18.60
CA LEU A 227 -12.15 -2.39 19.23
C LEU A 227 -12.74 -2.42 20.65
N PRO A 228 -12.18 -1.65 21.60
CA PRO A 228 -12.76 -1.50 22.92
C PRO A 228 -14.16 -0.89 22.83
N THR A 229 -15.06 -1.37 23.69
CA THR A 229 -16.47 -0.93 23.77
C THR A 229 -16.62 0.41 24.47
#